data_AF-A0A7W0Z089-F1
#
_entry.id   AF-A0A7W0Z089-F1
#
_cell.length_a   1.000
_cell.length_b   1.000
_cell.length_c   1.000
_cell.angle_alpha   90.00
_cell.angle_beta   90.00
_cell.angle_gamma   90.00
#
_symmetry.space_group_name_H-M   'P 1'
#
loop_
_entity.id
_entity.type
_entity.pdbx_description
1 polymer ?
#
loop_
_entity_poly.entity_id
_entity_poly.type
_entity_poly.pdbx_seq_one_letter_code
_entity_poly.pdbx_strand_id
1 'polypeptide(L)'
;MALICERLDRLPLAIELAAARVMLLDTAHLLARLDQRLPLLASRSRDAPTRQRTLQATIEWSYELLDPNEQQLFRRMGAFRGSFSLEAAEAVCDAVLDTVESLVVKNLLRRRWGTGRLLMLDTIREYSDERLEDSPEAEAIHRRHAEFFLAVARPRT
;
A
#
# COMPACT_ATOMS: atom_id res chain seq x y z
N MET A 1 -19.59 14.17 -2.73
CA MET A 1 -18.61 13.69 -3.73
C MET A 1 -17.72 14.80 -4.29
N ALA A 2 -18.25 15.93 -4.78
CA ALA A 2 -17.42 17.04 -5.29
C ALA A 2 -16.35 17.53 -4.30
N LEU A 3 -16.71 17.74 -3.03
CA LEU A 3 -15.78 18.16 -1.96
C LEU A 3 -14.65 17.15 -1.69
N ILE A 4 -14.94 15.84 -1.80
CA ILE A 4 -13.94 14.78 -1.61
C ILE A 4 -12.95 14.82 -2.77
N CYS A 5 -13.43 14.95 -4.02
CA CYS A 5 -12.57 15.05 -5.19
C CYS A 5 -11.66 16.29 -5.14
N GLU A 6 -12.19 17.43 -4.69
CA GLU A 6 -11.40 18.65 -4.50
C GLU A 6 -10.32 18.47 -3.45
N ARG A 7 -10.64 17.85 -2.31
CA ARG A 7 -9.66 17.60 -1.26
C ARG A 7 -8.53 16.67 -1.69
N LEU A 8 -8.82 15.74 -2.61
CA LEU A 8 -7.86 14.78 -3.14
C LEU A 8 -7.15 15.31 -4.38
N ASP A 9 -7.14 16.62 -4.62
CA ASP A 9 -6.53 17.30 -5.78
C ASP A 9 -6.97 16.73 -7.14
N ARG A 10 -8.14 16.09 -7.16
CA ARG A 10 -8.68 15.32 -8.30
C ARG A 10 -7.68 14.28 -8.82
N LEU A 11 -6.83 13.74 -7.96
CA LEU A 11 -5.86 12.70 -8.29
C LEU A 11 -6.59 11.34 -8.34
N PRO A 12 -6.56 10.62 -9.48
CA PRO A 12 -7.28 9.36 -9.63
C PRO A 12 -6.95 8.34 -8.54
N LEU A 13 -5.67 8.13 -8.24
CA LEU A 13 -5.25 7.18 -7.21
C LEU A 13 -5.70 7.60 -5.80
N ALA A 14 -5.64 8.89 -5.48
CA ALA A 14 -6.11 9.37 -4.18
C ALA A 14 -7.63 9.14 -4.03
N ILE A 15 -8.38 9.34 -5.11
CA ILE A 15 -9.82 9.03 -5.18
C ILE A 15 -10.06 7.53 -5.04
N GLU A 16 -9.29 6.67 -5.70
CA GLU A 16 -9.41 5.21 -5.58
C GLU A 16 -9.19 4.73 -4.14
N LEU A 17 -8.17 5.25 -3.47
CA LEU A 17 -7.87 4.93 -2.07
C LEU A 17 -8.98 5.40 -1.14
N ALA A 18 -9.50 6.63 -1.34
CA ALA A 18 -10.61 7.15 -0.55
C ALA A 18 -11.93 6.42 -0.84
N ALA A 19 -12.20 6.07 -2.10
CA ALA A 19 -13.40 5.33 -2.51
C ALA A 19 -13.44 3.94 -1.86
N ALA A 20 -12.30 3.26 -1.75
CA ALA A 20 -12.21 2.01 -1.02
C ALA A 20 -12.59 2.14 0.47
N ARG A 21 -12.53 3.35 1.04
CA ARG A 21 -12.97 3.63 2.43
C ARG A 21 -14.45 3.92 2.55
N VAL A 22 -15.14 4.30 1.48
CA VAL A 22 -16.60 4.48 1.50
C VAL A 22 -17.32 3.16 1.83
N MET A 23 -16.71 2.02 1.51
CA MET A 23 -17.25 0.72 1.90
C MET A 23 -17.16 0.44 3.42
N LEU A 24 -16.30 1.16 4.14
CA LEU A 24 -16.05 0.98 5.58
C LEU A 24 -16.56 2.16 6.42
N LEU A 25 -16.71 3.34 5.82
CA LEU A 25 -17.10 4.60 6.43
C LEU A 25 -18.17 5.26 5.56
N ASP A 26 -19.22 5.79 6.16
CA ASP A 26 -20.15 6.62 5.36
C ASP A 26 -19.46 7.89 4.83
N THR A 27 -20.10 8.52 3.84
CA THR A 27 -19.52 9.67 3.14
C THR A 27 -19.27 10.88 4.06
N ALA A 28 -20.11 11.08 5.09
CA ALA A 28 -19.97 12.22 6.00
C ALA A 28 -18.79 12.03 6.96
N HIS A 29 -18.65 10.83 7.51
CA HIS A 29 -17.50 10.45 8.33
C HIS A 29 -16.20 10.46 7.53
N LEU A 30 -16.24 10.01 6.27
CA LEU A 30 -15.08 10.08 5.38
C LEU A 30 -14.60 11.52 5.20
N LEU A 31 -15.51 12.45 4.89
CA LEU A 31 -15.18 13.86 4.70
C LEU A 31 -14.60 14.49 5.98
N ALA A 32 -15.24 14.26 7.13
CA ALA A 32 -14.76 14.78 8.42
C ALA A 32 -13.35 14.26 8.76
N ARG A 33 -13.05 12.99 8.47
CA ARG A 33 -11.70 12.43 8.69
C ARG A 33 -10.68 12.99 7.70
N LEU A 34 -11.05 13.21 6.44
CA LEU A 34 -10.19 13.86 5.44
C LEU A 34 -9.90 15.32 5.80
N ASP A 35 -10.86 16.05 6.38
CA ASP A 35 -10.69 17.41 6.91
C ASP A 35 -9.67 17.49 8.06
N GLN A 36 -9.67 16.49 8.93
CA GLN A 36 -8.81 16.49 10.10
C GLN A 36 -7.41 15.93 9.82
N ARG A 37 -7.29 14.83 9.06
CA ARG A 37 -6.03 14.07 8.94
C ARG A 37 -5.18 14.54 7.76
N LEU A 38 -5.77 14.72 6.57
CA LEU A 38 -5.00 14.97 5.36
C LEU A 38 -4.12 16.24 5.45
N PRO A 39 -4.59 17.37 6.01
CA PRO A 39 -3.74 18.56 6.19
C PRO A 39 -2.57 18.33 7.16
N LEU A 40 -2.78 17.55 8.22
CA LEU A 40 -1.74 17.22 9.20
C LEU A 40 -0.64 16.37 8.55
N LEU A 41 -1.02 15.37 7.76
CA LEU A 41 -0.08 14.48 7.06
C LEU A 41 0.65 15.21 5.92
N ALA A 42 -0.05 16.02 5.13
CA ALA A 42 0.56 16.85 4.09
C ALA A 42 1.58 17.86 4.63
N SER A 43 1.49 18.23 5.91
CA SER A 43 2.44 19.12 6.58
C SER A 43 3.79 18.45 6.92
N ARG A 44 3.88 17.12 6.87
CA ARG A 44 5.14 16.36 7.07
C ARG A 44 6.05 16.36 5.84
N SER A 45 5.49 16.51 4.64
CA SER A 45 6.24 16.46 3.36
C SER A 45 6.38 17.85 2.69
N ARG A 46 6.79 18.90 3.42
CA ARG A 46 6.71 20.31 2.94
C ARG A 46 7.50 20.59 1.66
N ASP A 47 8.53 19.82 1.38
CA ASP A 47 9.45 20.06 0.26
C ASP A 47 8.98 19.45 -1.07
N ALA A 48 7.85 18.73 -1.08
CA ALA A 48 7.31 18.10 -2.28
C ALA A 48 6.22 18.95 -2.98
N PRO A 49 6.05 18.82 -4.32
CA PRO A 49 4.93 19.43 -5.03
C PRO A 49 3.58 19.07 -4.41
N THR A 50 2.61 19.99 -4.41
CA THR A 50 1.29 19.83 -3.76
C THR A 50 0.60 18.50 -4.09
N ARG A 51 0.62 18.09 -5.37
CA ARG A 51 0.03 16.82 -5.81
C ARG A 51 0.69 15.60 -5.16
N GLN A 52 2.01 15.61 -5.02
CA GLN A 52 2.75 14.52 -4.37
C GLN A 52 2.50 14.49 -2.87
N ARG A 53 2.40 15.67 -2.22
CA ARG A 53 2.01 15.77 -0.80
C ARG A 53 0.63 15.18 -0.54
N THR A 54 -0.37 15.53 -1.35
CA THR A 54 -1.74 14.99 -1.22
C THR A 54 -1.77 13.48 -1.44
N LEU A 55 -1.01 12.98 -2.41
CA LEU A 55 -0.93 11.53 -2.65
C LEU A 55 -0.27 10.79 -1.48
N GLN A 56 0.90 11.25 -1.02
CA GLN A 56 1.58 10.69 0.15
C GLN A 56 0.68 10.72 1.39
N ALA A 57 0.06 11.87 1.67
CA ALA A 57 -0.88 12.02 2.79
C ALA A 57 -2.08 11.06 2.68
N THR A 58 -2.57 10.80 1.47
CA THR A 58 -3.68 9.86 1.24
C THR A 58 -3.25 8.40 1.45
N ILE A 59 -2.01 8.06 1.06
CA ILE A 59 -1.42 6.73 1.30
C ILE A 59 -1.18 6.53 2.80
N GLU A 60 -0.59 7.50 3.48
CA GLU A 60 -0.34 7.47 4.93
C GLU A 60 -1.64 7.32 5.71
N TRP A 61 -2.65 8.14 5.40
CA TRP A 61 -4.00 7.98 5.98
C TRP A 61 -4.61 6.62 5.67
N SER A 62 -4.40 6.10 4.46
CA SER A 62 -4.87 4.78 4.06
C SER A 62 -4.22 3.68 4.91
N TYR A 63 -2.92 3.79 5.15
CA TYR A 63 -2.13 2.88 5.96
C TYR A 63 -2.53 2.93 7.45
N GLU A 64 -2.72 4.12 8.03
CA GLU A 64 -3.11 4.28 9.45
C GLU A 64 -4.44 3.63 9.84
N LEU A 65 -5.29 3.36 8.84
CA LEU A 65 -6.61 2.74 9.01
C LEU A 65 -6.60 1.22 8.79
N LEU A 66 -5.46 0.65 8.41
CA LEU A 66 -5.27 -0.79 8.35
C LEU A 66 -5.17 -1.38 9.76
N ASP A 67 -5.64 -2.61 9.93
CA ASP A 67 -5.39 -3.35 11.16
C ASP A 67 -3.89 -3.76 11.28
N PRO A 68 -3.42 -4.21 12.45
CA PRO A 68 -2.00 -4.52 12.64
C PRO A 68 -1.44 -5.58 11.68
N ASN A 69 -2.22 -6.59 11.30
CA ASN A 69 -1.78 -7.66 10.40
C ASN A 69 -1.67 -7.12 8.96
N GLU A 70 -2.65 -6.31 8.55
CA GLU A 70 -2.62 -5.63 7.26
C GLU A 70 -1.47 -4.64 7.15
N GLN A 71 -1.18 -3.86 8.21
CA GLN A 71 -0.05 -2.95 8.23
C GLN A 71 1.27 -3.72 8.10
N GLN A 72 1.43 -4.82 8.86
CA GLN A 72 2.63 -5.65 8.78
C GLN A 72 2.81 -6.21 7.36
N LEU A 73 1.77 -6.83 6.80
CA LEU A 73 1.84 -7.37 5.45
C LEU A 73 2.13 -6.27 4.42
N PHE A 74 1.45 -5.14 4.51
CA PHE A 74 1.67 -4.00 3.62
C PHE A 74 3.12 -3.53 3.63
N ARG A 75 3.76 -3.40 4.81
CA ARG A 75 5.18 -3.02 4.91
C ARG A 75 6.09 -4.05 4.25
N ARG A 76 5.94 -5.33 4.60
CA ARG A 76 6.77 -6.42 4.07
C ARG A 76 6.74 -6.52 2.55
N MET A 77 5.58 -6.20 1.94
CA MET A 77 5.42 -6.20 0.48
C MET A 77 6.26 -5.14 -0.24
N GLY A 78 6.78 -4.14 0.46
CA GLY A 78 7.65 -3.09 -0.10
C GLY A 78 8.96 -3.63 -0.70
N ALA A 79 9.40 -4.80 -0.23
CA ALA A 79 10.57 -5.51 -0.75
C ALA A 79 10.41 -5.93 -2.22
N PHE A 80 9.18 -6.16 -2.69
CA PHE A 80 8.95 -6.55 -4.08
C PHE A 80 9.02 -5.37 -5.03
N ARG A 81 9.85 -5.51 -6.07
CA ARG A 81 9.85 -4.61 -7.23
C ARG A 81 9.00 -5.23 -8.35
N GLY A 82 8.00 -4.48 -8.83
CA GLY A 82 7.09 -4.94 -9.88
C GLY A 82 6.04 -5.94 -9.38
N SER A 83 5.65 -6.90 -10.25
CA SER A 83 4.62 -7.88 -9.91
C SER A 83 5.21 -9.18 -9.35
N PHE A 84 4.50 -9.84 -8.43
CA PHE A 84 4.91 -11.06 -7.74
C PHE A 84 3.75 -12.06 -7.65
N SER A 85 4.04 -13.34 -7.37
CA SER A 85 3.02 -14.37 -7.16
C SER A 85 2.51 -14.35 -5.72
N LEU A 86 1.34 -14.95 -5.48
CA LEU A 86 0.86 -15.20 -4.12
C LEU A 86 1.83 -16.08 -3.34
N GLU A 87 2.40 -17.11 -3.97
CA GLU A 87 3.44 -17.97 -3.39
C GLU A 87 4.66 -17.17 -2.91
N ALA A 88 5.11 -16.18 -3.68
CA ALA A 88 6.22 -15.32 -3.26
C ALA A 88 5.83 -14.48 -2.03
N ALA A 89 4.61 -13.93 -2.02
CA ALA A 89 4.09 -13.19 -0.88
C ALA A 89 3.98 -14.05 0.39
N GLU A 90 3.52 -15.29 0.28
CA GLU A 90 3.46 -16.26 1.38
C GLU A 90 4.88 -16.58 1.89
N ALA A 91 5.80 -16.91 0.98
CA ALA A 91 7.16 -17.33 1.34
C ALA A 91 8.03 -16.21 1.91
N VAL A 92 7.85 -14.97 1.46
CA VAL A 92 8.69 -13.83 1.87
C VAL A 92 8.05 -13.04 3.01
N CYS A 93 6.74 -12.84 2.99
CA CYS A 93 6.05 -11.92 3.89
C CYS A 93 5.14 -12.61 4.92
N ASP A 94 5.06 -13.94 4.91
CA ASP A 94 4.07 -14.72 5.68
C ASP A 94 2.63 -14.30 5.36
N ALA A 95 2.37 -14.00 4.08
CA ALA A 95 1.07 -13.53 3.66
C ALA A 95 -0.03 -14.56 3.94
N VAL A 96 -1.14 -14.10 4.51
CA VAL A 96 -2.39 -14.87 4.62
C VAL A 96 -3.35 -14.37 3.54
N LEU A 97 -4.04 -15.29 2.86
CA LEU A 97 -4.92 -14.98 1.72
C LEU A 97 -5.93 -13.87 2.06
N ASP A 98 -6.65 -13.99 3.18
CA ASP A 98 -7.65 -13.02 3.60
C ASP A 98 -7.06 -11.60 3.77
N THR A 99 -5.84 -11.49 4.30
CA THR A 99 -5.14 -10.21 4.44
C THR A 99 -4.72 -9.63 3.09
N VAL A 100 -4.28 -10.49 2.16
CA VAL A 100 -3.97 -10.07 0.78
C VAL A 100 -5.23 -9.57 0.08
N GLU A 101 -6.35 -10.30 0.19
CA GLU A 101 -7.63 -9.91 -0.39
C GLU A 101 -8.13 -8.57 0.16
N SER A 102 -8.00 -8.36 1.47
CA SER A 102 -8.35 -7.09 2.09
C SER A 102 -7.51 -5.93 1.54
N LEU A 103 -6.20 -6.11 1.37
CA LEU A 103 -5.33 -5.09 0.77
C LEU A 103 -5.67 -4.82 -0.71
N VAL A 104 -6.16 -5.82 -1.44
CA VAL A 104 -6.68 -5.64 -2.81
C VAL A 104 -7.98 -4.83 -2.82
N VAL A 105 -8.93 -5.16 -1.95
CA VAL A 105 -10.19 -4.42 -1.79
C VAL A 105 -9.92 -2.95 -1.40
N LYS A 106 -8.87 -2.72 -0.61
CA LYS A 106 -8.42 -1.39 -0.17
C LYS A 106 -7.58 -0.64 -1.19
N ASN A 107 -7.41 -1.17 -2.41
CA ASN A 107 -6.61 -0.61 -3.51
C ASN A 107 -5.11 -0.39 -3.17
N LEU A 108 -4.59 -1.06 -2.14
CA LEU A 108 -3.16 -1.02 -1.78
C LEU A 108 -2.35 -2.10 -2.51
N LEU A 109 -3.03 -3.17 -2.94
CA LEU A 109 -2.53 -4.16 -3.88
C LEU A 109 -3.44 -4.20 -5.11
N ARG A 110 -2.89 -4.57 -6.26
CA ARG A 110 -3.63 -4.82 -7.50
C ARG A 110 -3.37 -6.22 -8.01
N ARG A 111 -4.40 -6.88 -8.50
CA ARG A 111 -4.29 -8.16 -9.21
C ARG A 111 -4.16 -7.92 -10.70
N ARG A 112 -3.14 -8.48 -11.35
CA ARG A 112 -3.07 -8.53 -12.82
C ARG A 112 -4.02 -9.58 -13.36
N TRP A 113 -5.00 -9.14 -14.15
CA TRP A 113 -5.92 -10.02 -14.85
C TRP A 113 -5.18 -11.04 -15.72
N GLY A 114 -5.71 -12.26 -15.79
CA GLY A 114 -5.18 -13.36 -16.60
C GLY A 114 -3.91 -14.04 -16.07
N THR A 115 -3.16 -13.41 -15.15
CA THR A 115 -1.90 -13.98 -14.62
C THR A 115 -1.97 -14.38 -13.15
N GLY A 116 -2.95 -13.84 -12.41
CA GLY A 116 -3.06 -14.04 -10.97
C GLY A 116 -1.95 -13.37 -10.14
N ARG A 117 -1.04 -12.62 -10.78
CA ARG A 117 0.04 -11.89 -10.10
C ARG A 117 -0.49 -10.67 -9.36
N LEU A 118 0.16 -10.34 -8.26
CA LEU A 118 -0.08 -9.15 -7.45
C LEU A 118 0.95 -8.08 -7.80
N LEU A 119 0.61 -6.80 -7.60
CA LEU A 119 1.54 -5.68 -7.69
C LEU A 119 1.12 -4.54 -6.77
N MET A 120 2.10 -3.72 -6.39
CA MET A 120 1.88 -2.39 -5.81
C MET A 120 2.15 -1.34 -6.89
N LEU A 121 1.36 -0.26 -6.91
CA LEU A 121 1.74 0.91 -7.70
C LEU A 121 3.00 1.54 -7.10
N ASP A 122 3.87 2.11 -7.94
CA ASP A 122 5.18 2.59 -7.53
C ASP A 122 5.12 3.53 -6.32
N THR A 123 4.18 4.47 -6.30
CA THR A 123 4.01 5.42 -5.18
C THR A 123 3.57 4.75 -3.87
N ILE A 124 2.76 3.69 -3.95
CA ILE A 124 2.33 2.91 -2.79
C ILE A 124 3.49 2.03 -2.30
N ARG A 125 4.22 1.43 -3.26
CA ARG A 125 5.40 0.62 -3.00
C ARG A 125 6.49 1.43 -2.32
N GLU A 126 6.77 2.64 -2.78
CA GLU A 126 7.76 3.55 -2.16
C GLU A 126 7.42 3.81 -0.69
N TYR A 127 6.17 4.18 -0.40
CA TYR A 127 5.74 4.37 0.98
C TYR A 127 5.84 3.08 1.81
N SER A 128 5.49 1.92 1.24
CA SER A 128 5.61 0.60 1.89
C SER A 128 7.07 0.23 2.20
N ASP A 129 7.97 0.46 1.24
CA ASP A 129 9.42 0.24 1.32
C ASP A 129 10.02 1.11 2.43
N GLU A 130 9.69 2.40 2.49
CA GLU A 130 10.11 3.27 3.60
C GLU A 130 9.65 2.74 4.97
N ARG A 131 8.39 2.29 5.08
CA ARG A 131 7.89 1.72 6.34
C ARG A 131 8.54 0.38 6.67
N LEU A 132 8.98 -0.39 5.67
CA LEU A 132 9.76 -1.61 5.88
C LEU A 132 11.14 -1.28 6.44
N GLU A 133 11.85 -0.34 5.83
CA GLU A 133 13.19 0.11 6.27
C GLU A 133 13.17 0.69 7.69
N ASP A 134 12.09 1.39 8.06
CA ASP A 134 11.88 1.89 9.43
C ASP A 134 11.60 0.78 10.45
N SER A 135 11.42 -0.47 10.02
CA SER A 135 11.03 -1.60 10.86
C SER A 135 12.21 -2.52 11.22
N PRO A 136 12.20 -3.16 12.40
CA PRO A 136 13.24 -4.14 12.77
C PRO A 136 13.19 -5.42 11.92
N GLU A 137 12.17 -5.62 11.09
CA GLU A 137 12.02 -6.80 10.23
C GLU A 137 12.72 -6.64 8.87
N ALA A 138 13.21 -5.44 8.51
CA ALA A 138 13.72 -5.12 7.18
C ALA A 138 14.76 -6.12 6.66
N GLU A 139 15.81 -6.37 7.45
CA GLU A 139 16.90 -7.28 7.08
C GLU A 139 16.40 -8.71 6.86
N ALA A 140 15.50 -9.18 7.73
CA ALA A 140 14.95 -10.53 7.63
C ALA A 140 14.10 -10.70 6.36
N ILE A 141 13.30 -9.69 6.01
CA ILE A 141 12.45 -9.71 4.81
C ILE A 141 13.29 -9.65 3.54
N HIS A 142 14.30 -8.77 3.47
CA HIS A 142 15.20 -8.68 2.32
C HIS A 142 15.97 -9.98 2.10
N ARG A 143 16.44 -10.62 3.18
CA ARG A 143 17.09 -11.92 3.10
C ARG A 143 16.15 -12.98 2.54
N ARG A 144 14.92 -13.11 3.08
CA ARG A 144 13.93 -14.08 2.57
C ARG A 144 13.58 -13.82 1.10
N HIS A 145 13.45 -12.56 0.72
CA HIS A 145 13.21 -12.16 -0.67
C HIS A 145 14.35 -12.62 -1.58
N ALA A 146 15.60 -12.35 -1.19
CA ALA A 146 16.78 -12.80 -1.95
C ALA A 146 16.84 -14.33 -2.05
N GLU A 147 16.66 -15.05 -0.94
CA GLU A 147 16.66 -16.51 -0.89
C GLU A 147 15.59 -17.12 -1.79
N PHE A 148 14.36 -16.59 -1.75
CA PHE A 148 13.26 -17.05 -2.59
C PHE A 148 13.58 -16.90 -4.07
N PHE A 149 14.00 -15.71 -4.51
CA PHE A 149 14.28 -15.48 -5.93
C PHE A 149 15.57 -16.17 -6.41
N LEU A 150 16.54 -16.40 -5.53
CA LEU A 150 17.68 -17.28 -5.84
C LEU A 150 17.24 -18.73 -6.06
N ALA A 151 16.32 -19.25 -5.24
CA ALA A 151 15.80 -20.60 -5.41
C ALA A 151 14.98 -20.75 -6.70
N VAL A 152 14.17 -19.73 -7.06
CA VAL A 152 13.38 -19.71 -8.30
C VAL A 152 14.24 -19.55 -9.55
N ALA A 153 15.34 -18.78 -9.47
CA ALA A 153 16.24 -18.56 -10.60
C ALA A 153 17.20 -19.73 -10.86
N ARG A 154 17.42 -20.61 -9.87
CA ARG A 154 18.24 -21.81 -10.07
C ARG A 154 17.51 -22.76 -11.02
N PRO A 155 18.15 -23.18 -12.12
CA PRO A 155 17.55 -24.18 -13.00
C PRO A 155 17.29 -25.46 -12.20
N ARG A 156 16.09 -26.03 -12.39
CA ARG A 156 15.78 -27.38 -11.93
C ARG A 156 16.62 -28.36 -12.77
N THR A 157 17.85 -28.62 -12.32
CA THR A 157 18.71 -29.71 -12.82
C THR A 157 18.10 -31.07 -12.52
#